data_AF-A0A660SJG3-F1
#
_entry.id   AF-A0A660SJG3-F1
#
_cell.length_a   1.000
_cell.length_b   1.000
_cell.length_c   1.000
_cell.angle_alpha   90.00
_cell.angle_beta   90.00
_cell.angle_gamma   90.00
#
_symmetry.space_group_name_H-M   'P 1'
#
loop_
_entity.id
_entity.type
_entity.pdbx_description
1 polymer ?
#
loop_
_entity_poly.entity_id
_entity_poly.type
_entity_poly.pdbx_seq_one_letter_code
_entity_poly.pdbx_strand_id
1 'polypeptide(L)'
;MIILNCPRCGAEMKVVELRCPDCGIRISGEFGGCPFCRLDKGQIEFLKVFLRCEGNISKVGQVLSISYPKIKREFEEILKALNLTTVEEKEDILDALEKGKISVDQAVELLRKRRRR
;
A
#
# COMPACT_ATOMS: atom_id res chain seq x y z
N MET A 1 0.98 19.05 -11.11
CA MET A 1 1.77 17.81 -11.28
C MET A 1 3.18 18.12 -10.79
N ILE A 2 3.66 17.40 -9.78
CA ILE A 2 5.00 17.63 -9.22
C ILE A 2 5.99 16.79 -10.02
N ILE A 3 7.10 17.38 -10.45
CA ILE A 3 8.20 16.65 -11.10
C ILE A 3 9.11 16.14 -9.99
N LEU A 4 9.11 14.82 -9.78
CA LEU A 4 9.90 14.16 -8.74
C LEU A 4 11.11 13.40 -9.28
N ASN A 5 11.29 13.39 -10.61
CA ASN A 5 12.43 12.78 -11.27
C ASN A 5 13.08 13.81 -12.18
N CYS A 6 14.41 13.88 -12.11
CA CYS A 6 15.19 14.75 -12.97
C CYS A 6 15.04 14.29 -14.43
N PRO A 7 14.52 15.12 -15.35
CA PRO A 7 14.32 14.72 -16.75
C PRO A 7 15.63 14.44 -17.50
N ARG A 8 16.78 14.83 -16.92
CA ARG A 8 18.10 14.60 -17.49
C ARG A 8 18.72 13.26 -17.05
N CYS A 9 18.63 12.89 -15.78
CA CYS A 9 19.33 11.72 -15.23
C CYS A 9 18.43 10.71 -14.50
N GLY A 10 17.13 10.98 -14.37
CA GLY A 10 16.17 10.12 -13.69
C GLY A 10 16.25 10.13 -12.15
N ALA A 11 17.26 10.80 -11.57
CA ALA A 11 17.43 10.90 -10.12
C ALA A 11 16.24 11.58 -9.42
N GLU A 12 15.99 11.21 -8.17
CA GLU A 12 14.92 11.80 -7.36
C GLU A 12 15.17 13.30 -7.10
N MET A 13 14.16 14.12 -7.36
CA MET A 13 14.17 15.55 -7.07
C MET A 13 13.57 15.82 -5.69
N LYS A 14 14.13 16.79 -4.98
CA LYS A 14 13.60 17.26 -3.70
C LYS A 14 12.87 18.59 -3.87
N VAL A 15 11.81 18.78 -3.10
CA VAL A 15 11.18 20.09 -2.95
C VAL A 15 12.09 20.91 -2.04
N VAL A 16 12.43 22.14 -2.47
CA VAL A 16 13.34 23.04 -1.74
C VAL A 16 12.69 24.34 -1.27
N GLU A 17 11.51 24.66 -1.79
CA GLU A 17 10.77 25.87 -1.44
C GLU A 17 9.26 25.60 -1.53
N LEU A 18 8.52 26.07 -0.52
CA LEU A 18 7.06 26.14 -0.52
C LEU A 18 6.65 27.61 -0.48
N ARG A 19 5.65 27.97 -1.27
CA ARG A 19 5.08 29.32 -1.31
C ARG A 19 3.59 29.26 -1.01
N CYS A 20 3.14 30.04 -0.02
CA CYS A 20 1.72 30.27 0.17
C CYS A 20 1.21 31.23 -0.91
N PRO A 21 0.19 30.85 -1.71
CA PRO A 21 -0.39 31.75 -2.70
C PRO A 21 -1.14 32.92 -2.07
N ASP A 22 -1.70 32.74 -0.86
CA ASP A 22 -2.57 33.74 -0.23
C ASP A 22 -1.80 34.86 0.48
N CYS A 23 -0.78 34.50 1.27
CA CYS A 23 0.00 35.47 2.06
C CYS A 23 1.43 35.68 1.56
N GLY A 24 1.87 34.90 0.57
CA GLY A 24 3.20 35.06 -0.04
C GLY A 24 4.38 34.56 0.79
N ILE A 25 4.15 34.00 1.99
CA ILE A 25 5.23 33.42 2.80
C ILE A 25 5.97 32.36 1.98
N ARG A 26 7.30 32.39 2.07
CA ARG A 26 8.19 31.39 1.48
C ARG A 26 8.89 30.64 2.58
N ILE A 27 8.85 29.32 2.50
CA ILE A 27 9.52 28.42 3.43
C ILE A 27 10.53 27.65 2.59
N SER A 28 11.82 27.87 2.87
CA SER A 28 12.92 27.20 2.17
C SER A 28 13.54 26.14 3.08
N GLY A 29 13.90 24.99 2.52
CA GLY A 29 14.47 23.86 3.24
C GLY A 29 14.40 22.58 2.42
N GLU A 30 15.08 21.52 2.84
CA GLU A 30 14.92 20.22 2.21
C GLU A 30 13.65 19.55 2.72
N PHE A 31 12.62 19.48 1.88
CA PHE A 31 11.38 18.80 2.23
C PHE A 31 11.44 17.34 1.79
N GLY A 32 10.91 16.45 2.63
CA GLY A 32 10.75 15.04 2.29
C GLY A 32 9.89 14.86 1.04
N GLY A 33 10.25 13.87 0.22
CA GLY A 33 9.46 13.49 -0.94
C GLY A 33 8.09 12.96 -0.51
N CYS A 34 7.06 13.26 -1.29
CA CYS A 34 5.74 12.66 -1.15
C CYS A 34 5.79 11.18 -1.58
N PRO A 35 5.61 10.19 -0.67
CA PRO A 35 5.74 8.78 -1.02
C PRO A 35 4.74 8.35 -2.10
N PHE A 36 3.51 8.85 -2.02
CA PHE A 36 2.44 8.57 -2.98
C PHE A 36 2.61 9.23 -4.34
N CYS A 37 3.48 10.22 -4.44
CA CYS A 37 3.68 10.93 -5.69
C CYS A 37 4.56 10.13 -6.68
N ARG A 38 5.10 8.99 -6.26
CA ARG A 38 5.72 7.96 -7.12
C ARG A 38 4.69 7.08 -7.82
N LEU A 39 3.43 7.10 -7.37
CA LEU A 39 2.37 6.33 -7.99
C LEU A 39 1.96 6.92 -9.33
N ASP A 40 1.67 6.07 -10.30
CA ASP A 40 1.12 6.51 -11.57
C ASP A 40 -0.36 6.93 -11.44
N LYS A 41 -0.92 7.48 -12.53
CA LYS A 41 -2.32 7.96 -12.54
C LYS A 41 -3.33 6.84 -12.28
N GLY A 42 -3.07 5.63 -12.78
CA GLY A 42 -3.95 4.48 -12.60
C GLY A 42 -3.96 4.01 -11.15
N GLN A 43 -2.78 3.91 -10.55
CA GLN A 43 -2.60 3.55 -9.14
C GLN A 43 -3.28 4.55 -8.19
N ILE A 44 -3.13 5.86 -8.45
CA ILE A 44 -3.82 6.90 -7.68
C ILE A 44 -5.34 6.78 -7.81
N GLU A 45 -5.85 6.51 -9.01
CA GLU A 45 -7.29 6.38 -9.23
C GLU A 45 -7.85 5.12 -8.57
N PHE A 46 -7.12 4.01 -8.63
CA PHE A 46 -7.45 2.78 -7.91
C PHE A 46 -7.57 3.04 -6.40
N LEU A 47 -6.60 3.73 -5.79
CA LEU A 47 -6.65 4.07 -4.35
C LEU A 47 -7.83 4.98 -4.01
N LYS A 48 -8.18 5.95 -4.86
CA LYS A 48 -9.38 6.78 -4.63
C LYS A 48 -10.64 5.94 -4.65
N VAL A 49 -10.77 5.01 -5.61
CA VAL A 49 -11.94 4.13 -5.68
C VAL A 49 -11.99 3.21 -4.46
N PHE A 50 -10.85 2.63 -4.07
CA PHE A 50 -10.75 1.84 -2.85
C PHE A 50 -11.22 2.61 -1.61
N LEU A 51 -10.80 3.86 -1.44
CA LEU A 51 -11.26 4.73 -0.34
C LEU A 51 -12.75 5.07 -0.45
N ARG A 52 -13.26 5.36 -1.65
CA ARG A 52 -14.71 5.59 -1.88
C ARG A 52 -15.55 4.35 -1.60
N CYS A 53 -14.96 3.16 -1.72
CA CYS A 53 -15.57 1.89 -1.35
C CYS A 53 -15.33 1.49 0.12
N GLU A 54 -14.74 2.36 0.94
CA GLU A 54 -14.45 2.12 2.37
C GLU A 54 -13.61 0.85 2.58
N GLY A 55 -12.75 0.53 1.62
CA GLY A 55 -11.92 -0.67 1.65
C GLY A 55 -12.63 -1.98 1.27
N ASN A 56 -13.91 -1.94 0.89
CA ASN A 56 -14.65 -3.12 0.48
C ASN A 56 -14.21 -3.61 -0.91
N ILE A 57 -13.42 -4.68 -0.95
CA ILE A 57 -12.85 -5.24 -2.19
C ILE A 57 -13.93 -5.68 -3.19
N SER A 58 -15.05 -6.23 -2.72
CA SER A 58 -16.16 -6.64 -3.58
C SER A 58 -16.78 -5.43 -4.28
N LYS A 59 -17.00 -4.32 -3.57
CA LYS A 59 -17.47 -3.05 -4.14
C LYS A 59 -16.46 -2.48 -5.13
N VAL A 60 -15.17 -2.54 -4.82
CA VAL A 60 -14.10 -2.10 -5.75
C VAL A 60 -14.15 -2.88 -7.06
N GLY A 61 -14.27 -4.21 -6.99
CA GLY A 61 -14.39 -5.06 -8.17
C GLY A 61 -15.62 -4.74 -9.01
N GLN A 62 -16.76 -4.44 -8.38
CA GLN A 62 -17.97 -4.00 -9.06
C GLN A 62 -17.79 -2.63 -9.73
N VAL A 63 -17.28 -1.63 -9.00
CA VAL A 63 -17.10 -0.25 -9.50
C VAL A 63 -16.11 -0.20 -10.66
N LEU A 64 -15.00 -0.94 -10.56
CA LEU A 64 -13.96 -0.97 -11.58
C LEU A 64 -14.21 -2.03 -12.67
N SER A 65 -15.22 -2.89 -12.49
CA SER A 65 -15.50 -4.04 -13.37
C SER A 65 -14.27 -4.94 -13.58
N ILE A 66 -13.57 -5.26 -12.49
CA ILE A 66 -12.34 -6.06 -12.50
C ILE A 66 -12.45 -7.26 -11.56
N SER A 67 -11.74 -8.34 -11.90
CA SER A 67 -11.68 -9.54 -11.09
C SER A 67 -10.79 -9.36 -9.85
N TYR A 68 -11.07 -10.14 -8.80
CA TYR A 68 -10.26 -10.16 -7.57
C TYR A 68 -8.74 -10.35 -7.81
N PRO A 69 -8.28 -11.24 -8.72
CA PRO A 69 -6.86 -11.35 -9.05
C PRO A 69 -6.26 -10.04 -9.60
N LYS A 70 -7.03 -9.28 -10.39
CA LYS A 70 -6.58 -8.00 -10.92
C LYS A 70 -6.49 -6.94 -9.81
N ILE A 71 -7.43 -6.92 -8.87
CA ILE A 71 -7.38 -6.06 -7.69
C ILE A 71 -6.13 -6.36 -6.85
N LYS A 72 -5.87 -7.65 -6.57
CA LYS A 72 -4.71 -8.07 -5.77
C LYS A 72 -3.40 -7.65 -6.42
N ARG A 73 -3.25 -7.89 -7.73
CA ARG A 73 -2.08 -7.45 -8.50
C ARG A 73 -1.89 -5.93 -8.44
N GLU A 74 -2.97 -5.15 -8.51
CA GLU A 74 -2.89 -3.69 -8.40
C GLU A 74 -2.36 -3.26 -7.03
N PHE A 75 -2.81 -3.90 -5.94
CA PHE A 75 -2.25 -3.66 -4.61
C PHE A 75 -0.77 -4.04 -4.52
N GLU A 76 -0.36 -5.17 -5.09
CA GLU A 76 1.04 -5.60 -5.10
C GLU A 76 1.94 -4.57 -5.80
N GLU A 77 1.52 -4.04 -6.95
CA GLU A 77 2.25 -3.00 -7.68
C GLU A 77 2.31 -1.68 -6.90
N ILE A 78 1.21 -1.27 -6.25
CA ILE A 78 1.18 -0.07 -5.41
C ILE A 78 2.10 -0.21 -4.20
N LEU A 79 2.05 -1.36 -3.51
CA LEU A 79 2.93 -1.64 -2.37
C LEU A 79 4.40 -1.59 -2.78
N LYS A 80 4.73 -2.18 -3.94
CA LYS A 80 6.08 -2.12 -4.51
C LYS A 80 6.51 -0.69 -4.82
N ALA A 81 5.65 0.12 -5.44
CA ALA A 81 5.95 1.52 -5.76
C ALA A 81 6.17 2.38 -4.50
N LEU A 82 5.51 2.04 -3.40
CA LEU A 82 5.66 2.69 -2.10
C LEU A 82 6.78 2.08 -1.23
N ASN A 83 7.45 1.02 -1.68
CA ASN A 83 8.38 0.21 -0.88
C ASN A 83 7.76 -0.27 0.44
N LEU A 84 6.49 -0.68 0.40
CA LEU A 84 5.77 -1.24 1.54
C LEU A 84 5.67 -2.76 1.41
N THR A 85 5.69 -3.44 2.55
CA THR A 85 5.35 -4.86 2.65
C THR A 85 3.92 -5.01 3.15
N THR A 86 3.26 -6.09 2.73
CA THR A 86 1.98 -6.47 3.36
C THR A 86 2.24 -6.76 4.83
N VAL A 87 1.32 -6.33 5.69
CA VAL A 87 1.31 -6.83 7.06
C VAL A 87 1.01 -8.33 6.96
N GLU A 88 1.97 -9.16 7.36
CA GLU A 88 1.70 -10.60 7.49
C GLU A 88 0.56 -10.76 8.49
N GLU A 89 -0.61 -11.16 8.00
CA GLU A 89 -1.58 -11.79 8.87
C GLU A 89 -0.86 -12.98 9.48
N LYS A 90 -0.65 -12.98 10.79
CA LYS A 90 -0.31 -14.21 11.50
C LYS A 90 -1.46 -15.15 11.20
N GLU A 91 -1.29 -16.01 10.21
CA GLU A 91 -2.29 -16.97 9.79
C GLU A 91 -2.86 -17.60 11.05
N ASP A 92 -4.17 -17.44 11.27
CA ASP A 92 -4.77 -18.03 12.46
C ASP A 92 -4.48 -19.53 12.39
N ILE A 93 -4.03 -20.08 13.50
CA ILE A 93 -3.64 -21.49 13.57
C ILE A 93 -4.86 -22.36 13.19
N LEU A 94 -6.07 -21.87 13.47
CA LEU A 94 -7.32 -22.51 13.09
C LEU A 94 -7.55 -22.45 11.56
N ASP A 95 -7.36 -21.31 10.93
CA ASP A 95 -7.48 -21.15 9.46
C ASP A 95 -6.45 -22.01 8.70
N ALA A 96 -5.23 -22.10 9.21
CA ALA A 96 -4.18 -22.92 8.62
C ALA A 96 -4.49 -24.42 8.74
N LEU A 97 -5.13 -24.84 9.85
CA LEU A 97 -5.59 -26.22 10.06
C LEU A 97 -6.77 -26.56 9.15
N GLU A 98 -7.76 -25.66 9.03
CA GLU A 98 -8.95 -25.85 8.20
C GLU A 98 -8.60 -25.94 6.71
N LYS A 99 -7.60 -25.17 6.26
CA LYS A 99 -7.06 -25.23 4.89
C LYS A 99 -6.09 -26.40 4.66
N GLY A 100 -5.85 -27.25 5.66
CA GLY A 100 -4.96 -28.42 5.58
C GLY A 100 -3.48 -28.07 5.39
N LYS A 101 -3.08 -26.82 5.66
CA LYS A 101 -1.69 -26.35 5.54
C LYS A 101 -0.80 -26.82 6.69
N ILE A 102 -1.41 -27.11 7.84
CA ILE A 102 -0.75 -27.69 9.02
C ILE A 102 -1.54 -28.89 9.52
N SER A 103 -0.85 -29.85 10.13
CA SER A 103 -1.51 -30.96 10.82
C SER A 103 -2.08 -30.54 12.18
N VAL A 104 -3.00 -31.35 12.72
CA VAL A 104 -3.55 -31.17 14.07
C VAL A 104 -2.42 -31.09 15.11
N ASP A 105 -1.40 -31.94 14.99
CA ASP A 105 -0.24 -31.94 15.90
C ASP A 105 0.56 -30.64 15.82
N GLN A 106 0.79 -30.13 14.60
CA GLN A 106 1.47 -28.86 14.37
C GLN A 106 0.66 -27.68 14.95
N ALA A 107 -0.67 -27.69 14.79
CA ALA A 107 -1.56 -26.70 15.38
C ALA A 107 -1.50 -26.68 16.92
N VAL A 108 -1.52 -27.86 17.55
CA VAL A 108 -1.41 -28.02 19.01
C VAL A 108 -0.07 -27.48 19.52
N GLU A 109 1.04 -27.74 18.82
CA GLU A 109 2.35 -27.25 19.23
C GLU A 109 2.46 -25.72 19.12
N LEU A 110 1.94 -25.13 18.03
CA LEU A 110 1.91 -23.68 17.84
C LEU A 110 1.06 -22.97 18.91
N LEU A 111 -0.09 -23.54 19.29
CA LEU A 111 -0.94 -23.03 20.38
C LEU A 111 -0.25 -23.10 21.74
N ARG A 112 0.48 -24.20 22.02
CA ARG A 112 1.27 -24.34 23.26
C ARG A 112 2.41 -23.32 23.34
N LYS A 113 3.09 -23.02 22.22
CA LYS A 113 4.14 -21.98 22.15
C LYS A 113 3.56 -20.58 22.36
N ARG A 114 2.36 -20.28 21.86
CA ARG A 114 1.67 -19.00 22.08
C ARG A 114 1.30 -18.76 23.55
N ARG A 115 0.94 -19.81 24.29
CA ARG A 115 0.48 -19.73 25.69
C ARG A 115 1.62 -19.58 26.73
N ARG A 116 2.88 -19.68 26.30
CA ARG A 116 4.09 -19.51 27.14
C ARG A 116 4.74 -18.11 27.02
N ARG A 117 4.19 -17.23 26.19
CA ARG A 117 4.47 -15.79 26.18
C ARG A 117 3.36 -15.06 26.91
#